data_AF-A0A523YYI5-F1
#
_entry.id   AF-A0A523YYI5-F1
#
_cell.length_a   1.000
_cell.length_b   1.000
_cell.length_c   1.000
_cell.angle_alpha   90.00
_cell.angle_beta   90.00
_cell.angle_gamma   90.00
#
_symmetry.space_group_name_H-M   'P 1'
#
loop_
_entity.id
_entity.type
_entity.pdbx_description
1 polymer ?
#
loop_
_entity_poly.entity_id
_entity_poly.type
_entity_poly.pdbx_seq_one_letter_code
_entity_poly.pdbx_strand_id
1 'polypeptide(L)'
;MEVVSVRESPSELGLGKEQLLDMLYKMMLARAIGQRQWLLNRMGKAPFAVSGEGHEATQVGTAYVLAPGRDWVVPYYRDIGVALVMGQTARDVLLEFLARGEGISSGGRNMPCHFSDPKLRIVSGSAVVGTQILHAVGTAFAGKLRGLDEVSMVWFGDGATSKGDCHEG
;
A
#
# COMPACT_ATOMS: atom_id res chain seq x y z
N MET A 1 -1.09 -26.57 -5.95
CA MET A 1 -1.37 -25.13 -6.06
C MET A 1 -2.54 -25.00 -7.01
N GLU A 2 -3.74 -24.85 -6.47
CA GLU A 2 -4.94 -24.69 -7.30
C GLU A 2 -4.85 -23.34 -8.01
N VAL A 3 -4.82 -23.37 -9.34
CA VAL A 3 -4.91 -22.16 -10.15
C VAL A 3 -6.38 -21.77 -10.12
N VAL A 4 -6.72 -20.81 -9.27
CA VAL A 4 -8.06 -20.19 -9.20
C VAL A 4 -8.42 -19.74 -10.61
N SER A 5 -9.44 -20.38 -11.20
CA SER A 5 -9.89 -20.02 -12.54
C SER A 5 -10.68 -18.71 -12.44
N VAL A 6 -10.56 -17.83 -13.44
CA VAL A 6 -11.30 -16.54 -13.54
C VAL A 6 -12.83 -16.72 -13.55
N ARG A 7 -13.34 -17.95 -13.41
CA ARG A 7 -14.75 -18.32 -13.44
C ARG A 7 -15.39 -18.48 -12.06
N GLU A 8 -14.61 -18.42 -10.97
CA GLU A 8 -15.19 -18.55 -9.64
C GLU A 8 -16.01 -17.31 -9.28
N SER A 9 -17.23 -17.52 -8.80
CA SER A 9 -18.07 -16.44 -8.31
C SER A 9 -17.45 -15.83 -7.04
N PRO A 10 -17.59 -14.53 -6.77
CA PRO A 10 -17.06 -13.94 -5.55
C PRO A 10 -17.52 -14.63 -4.25
N SER A 11 -18.72 -15.22 -4.27
CA SER A 11 -19.24 -16.05 -3.18
C SER A 11 -18.47 -17.34 -2.95
N GLU A 12 -17.92 -17.97 -4.01
CA GLU A 12 -17.07 -19.15 -3.89
C GLU A 12 -15.72 -18.82 -3.24
N LEU A 13 -15.25 -17.58 -3.41
CA LEU A 13 -14.07 -17.02 -2.72
C LEU A 13 -14.37 -16.56 -1.28
N GLY A 14 -15.58 -16.78 -0.78
CA GLY A 14 -15.99 -16.35 0.56
C GLY A 14 -16.18 -14.84 0.71
N LEU A 15 -16.26 -14.07 -0.39
CA LEU A 15 -16.43 -12.62 -0.36
C LEU A 15 -17.91 -12.24 -0.33
N GLY A 16 -18.33 -11.58 0.74
CA GLY A 16 -19.67 -11.03 0.90
C GLY A 16 -19.88 -9.76 0.07
N LYS A 17 -21.14 -9.44 -0.22
CA LYS A 17 -21.53 -8.23 -0.97
C LYS A 17 -20.95 -6.94 -0.35
N GLU A 18 -20.95 -6.84 0.98
CA GLU A 18 -20.42 -5.66 1.69
C GLU A 18 -18.92 -5.51 1.49
N GLN A 19 -18.15 -6.60 1.52
CA GLN A 19 -16.72 -6.59 1.25
C GLN A 19 -16.43 -6.16 -0.18
N LEU A 20 -17.20 -6.67 -1.16
CA LEU A 20 -17.04 -6.27 -2.56
C LEU A 20 -17.34 -4.79 -2.79
N LEU A 21 -18.37 -4.25 -2.12
CA LEU A 21 -18.69 -2.83 -2.19
C LEU A 21 -17.60 -1.97 -1.54
N ASP A 22 -17.04 -2.42 -0.42
CA ASP A 22 -15.94 -1.74 0.27
C ASP A 22 -14.64 -1.78 -0.56
N MET A 23 -14.32 -2.91 -1.18
CA MET A 23 -13.20 -3.01 -2.14
C MET A 23 -13.41 -2.06 -3.33
N LEU A 24 -14.60 -2.03 -3.91
CA LEU A 24 -14.94 -1.11 -5.01
C LEU A 24 -14.81 0.35 -4.57
N TYR A 25 -15.32 0.68 -3.38
CA TYR A 25 -15.20 2.00 -2.81
C TYR A 25 -13.73 2.42 -2.65
N LYS A 26 -12.88 1.55 -2.10
CA LYS A 26 -11.45 1.81 -1.93
C LYS A 26 -10.72 1.98 -3.26
N MET A 27 -11.06 1.19 -4.29
CA MET A 27 -10.50 1.37 -5.64
C MET A 27 -10.88 2.73 -6.23
N MET A 28 -12.16 3.10 -6.15
CA MET A 28 -12.63 4.40 -6.65
C MET A 28 -12.03 5.57 -5.87
N LEU A 29 -11.88 5.43 -4.55
CA LEU A 29 -11.27 6.44 -3.70
C LEU A 29 -9.79 6.63 -4.02
N ALA A 30 -9.04 5.54 -4.23
CA ALA A 30 -7.64 5.61 -4.65
C ALA A 30 -7.48 6.36 -5.98
N ARG A 31 -8.32 6.05 -6.98
CA ARG A 31 -8.38 6.75 -8.26
C ARG A 31 -8.66 8.24 -8.07
N ALA A 32 -9.68 8.58 -7.29
CA ALA A 32 -10.07 9.97 -7.05
C ALA A 32 -8.97 10.77 -6.36
N ILE A 33 -8.28 10.18 -5.38
CA ILE A 33 -7.14 10.80 -4.70
C ILE A 33 -6.01 11.04 -5.71
N GLY A 34 -5.63 10.03 -6.50
CA GLY A 34 -4.56 10.16 -7.50
C GLY A 34 -4.84 11.27 -8.52
N GLN A 35 -6.06 11.34 -9.04
CA GLN A 35 -6.48 12.42 -9.94
C GLN A 35 -6.41 13.79 -9.28
N ARG A 36 -6.83 13.89 -8.01
CA ARG A 36 -6.75 15.13 -7.24
C ARG A 36 -5.32 15.57 -6.98
N GLN A 37 -4.42 14.62 -6.66
CA GLN A 37 -2.99 14.87 -6.48
C GLN A 37 -2.37 15.42 -7.77
N TRP A 38 -2.69 14.83 -8.93
CA TRP A 38 -2.24 15.34 -10.22
C TRP A 38 -2.70 16.78 -10.48
N LEU A 39 -3.98 17.08 -10.27
CA LEU A 39 -4.51 18.44 -10.43
C LEU A 39 -3.78 19.43 -9.52
N LEU A 40 -3.59 19.09 -8.25
CA LEU A 40 -2.91 19.94 -7.27
C LEU A 40 -1.43 20.16 -7.63
N ASN A 41 -0.72 19.13 -8.08
CA ASN A 41 0.65 19.25 -8.54
C ASN A 41 0.75 20.16 -9.78
N ARG A 42 -0.16 20.05 -10.75
CA ARG A 42 -0.20 20.92 -11.93
C ARG A 42 -0.54 22.37 -11.62
N MET A 43 -1.24 22.61 -10.52
CA MET A 43 -1.46 23.95 -9.95
C MET A 43 -0.28 24.47 -9.11
N GLY A 44 0.83 23.72 -9.00
CA GLY A 44 1.98 24.09 -8.18
C GLY A 44 1.73 24.01 -6.67
N LYS A 45 0.70 23.28 -6.22
CA LYS A 45 0.35 23.15 -4.79
C LYS A 45 1.14 22.06 -4.06
N ALA A 46 1.75 21.13 -4.80
CA ALA A 46 2.57 20.06 -4.27
C ALA A 46 3.78 19.84 -5.19
N PRO A 47 4.96 19.51 -4.64
CA PRO A 47 6.21 19.46 -5.41
C PRO A 47 6.30 18.25 -6.35
N PHE A 48 5.61 17.15 -6.01
CA PHE A 48 5.75 15.87 -6.70
C PHE A 48 4.44 15.09 -6.62
N ALA A 49 4.09 14.37 -7.68
CA ALA A 49 2.95 13.46 -7.72
C ALA A 49 3.30 12.20 -8.50
N VAL A 50 2.83 11.05 -8.02
CA VAL A 50 2.97 9.77 -8.72
C VAL A 50 1.60 9.15 -8.93
N SER A 51 1.38 8.65 -10.14
CA SER A 51 0.15 7.95 -10.49
C SER A 51 0.17 6.50 -10.00
N GLY A 52 -0.87 6.04 -9.32
CA GLY A 52 -1.19 4.62 -9.15
C GLY A 52 -2.28 4.12 -10.11
N GLU A 53 -2.67 4.94 -11.08
CA GLU A 53 -3.82 4.65 -11.94
C GLU A 53 -3.63 3.35 -12.74
N GLY A 54 -4.62 2.47 -12.64
CA GLY A 54 -4.63 1.14 -13.28
C GLY A 54 -4.18 0.02 -12.35
N HIS A 55 -3.61 0.33 -11.19
CA HIS A 55 -3.16 -0.66 -10.20
C HIS A 55 -4.11 -0.81 -9.01
N GLU A 56 -5.28 -0.15 -9.01
CA GLU A 56 -6.15 -0.12 -7.83
C GLU A 56 -6.67 -1.50 -7.44
N ALA A 57 -7.04 -2.32 -8.42
CA ALA A 57 -7.57 -3.65 -8.17
C ALA A 57 -6.53 -4.58 -7.55
N THR A 58 -5.29 -4.54 -8.06
CA THR A 58 -4.21 -5.38 -7.52
C THR A 58 -3.85 -4.93 -6.11
N GLN A 59 -3.76 -3.62 -5.87
CA GLN A 59 -3.49 -3.06 -4.54
C GLN A 59 -4.59 -3.43 -3.54
N VAL A 60 -5.84 -3.12 -3.85
CA VAL A 60 -6.96 -3.36 -2.93
C VAL A 60 -7.17 -4.85 -2.71
N GLY A 61 -7.17 -5.65 -3.78
CA GLY A 61 -7.38 -7.09 -3.70
C GLY A 61 -6.34 -7.81 -2.85
N THR A 62 -5.05 -7.52 -3.08
CA THR A 62 -3.96 -8.16 -2.32
C THR A 62 -3.87 -7.67 -0.88
N ALA A 63 -4.20 -6.41 -0.60
CA ALA A 63 -4.19 -5.90 0.76
C ALA A 63 -5.40 -6.37 1.59
N TYR A 64 -6.53 -6.74 0.96
CA TYR A 64 -7.78 -7.03 1.68
C TYR A 64 -7.72 -8.28 2.57
N VAL A 65 -6.76 -9.17 2.32
CA VAL A 65 -6.55 -10.38 3.13
C VAL A 65 -5.75 -10.10 4.41
N LEU A 66 -5.20 -8.89 4.56
CA LEU A 66 -4.35 -8.52 5.68
C LEU A 66 -5.17 -7.94 6.84
N ALA A 67 -4.69 -8.17 8.06
CA ALA A 67 -5.25 -7.62 9.28
C ALA A 67 -4.46 -6.38 9.73
N PRO A 68 -5.05 -5.17 9.68
CA PRO A 68 -4.39 -3.95 10.14
C PRO A 68 -3.92 -4.00 11.58
N GLY A 69 -2.70 -3.52 11.82
CA GLY A 69 -2.07 -3.53 13.15
C GLY A 69 -1.52 -4.88 13.61
N ARG A 70 -1.80 -5.97 12.87
CA ARG A 70 -1.18 -7.29 13.05
C ARG A 70 -0.21 -7.61 11.94
N ASP A 71 -0.64 -7.57 10.69
CA ASP A 71 0.22 -7.92 9.55
C ASP A 71 1.10 -6.73 9.15
N TRP A 72 2.33 -7.01 8.75
CA TRP A 72 3.27 -5.99 8.30
C TRP A 72 3.05 -5.66 6.83
N VAL A 73 3.02 -4.37 6.53
CA VAL A 73 2.76 -3.85 5.18
C VAL A 73 3.91 -2.99 4.75
N VAL A 74 4.48 -3.34 3.61
CA VAL A 74 5.63 -2.66 3.03
C VAL A 74 5.26 -2.16 1.63
N PRO A 75 4.57 -1.01 1.53
CA PRO A 75 4.09 -0.48 0.27
C PRO A 75 5.22 0.12 -0.58
N TYR A 76 5.01 0.26 -1.88
CA TYR A 76 5.78 1.15 -2.73
C TYR A 76 5.00 2.41 -3.10
N TYR A 77 5.67 3.35 -3.74
CA TYR A 77 5.21 4.72 -3.97
C TYR A 77 3.92 4.87 -4.83
N ARG A 78 3.31 3.80 -5.33
CA ARG A 78 2.01 3.86 -6.04
C ARG A 78 0.84 3.36 -5.18
N ASP A 79 1.09 2.87 -3.97
CA ASP A 79 0.14 2.06 -3.19
C ASP A 79 -0.84 2.85 -2.33
N ILE A 80 -1.51 3.82 -2.94
CA ILE A 80 -2.62 4.51 -2.28
C ILE A 80 -3.70 3.48 -1.90
N GLY A 81 -4.01 2.52 -2.78
CA GLY A 81 -5.02 1.49 -2.51
C GLY A 81 -4.68 0.62 -1.31
N VAL A 82 -3.42 0.22 -1.14
CA VAL A 82 -2.97 -0.57 0.01
C VAL A 82 -3.11 0.26 1.29
N ALA A 83 -2.64 1.50 1.30
CA ALA A 83 -2.75 2.38 2.46
C ALA A 83 -4.22 2.57 2.90
N LEU A 84 -5.13 2.74 1.95
CA LEU A 84 -6.57 2.85 2.21
C LEU A 84 -7.18 1.56 2.78
N VAL A 85 -6.78 0.39 2.26
CA VAL A 85 -7.22 -0.90 2.82
C VAL A 85 -6.74 -1.08 4.25
N MET A 86 -5.50 -0.71 4.52
CA MET A 86 -4.92 -0.81 5.86
C MET A 86 -5.52 0.16 6.88
N GLY A 87 -6.24 1.20 6.42
CA GLY A 87 -6.99 2.10 7.29
C GLY A 87 -6.50 3.55 7.30
N GLN A 88 -5.52 3.93 6.48
CA GLN A 88 -5.26 5.34 6.24
C GLN A 88 -6.47 5.97 5.53
N THR A 89 -6.84 7.17 5.93
CA THR A 89 -7.93 7.91 5.29
C THR A 89 -7.44 8.72 4.09
N ALA A 90 -8.36 9.15 3.23
CA ALA A 90 -8.04 10.13 2.18
C ALA A 90 -7.42 11.41 2.75
N ARG A 91 -7.81 11.82 3.97
CA ARG A 91 -7.22 12.97 4.67
C ARG A 91 -5.75 12.71 4.98
N ASP A 92 -5.42 11.55 5.52
CA ASP A 92 -4.04 11.20 5.89
C ASP A 92 -3.12 11.21 4.67
N VAL A 93 -3.56 10.62 3.56
CA VAL A 93 -2.83 10.61 2.29
C VAL A 93 -2.64 12.03 1.74
N LEU A 94 -3.67 12.88 1.81
CA LEU A 94 -3.58 14.25 1.31
C LEU A 94 -2.77 15.18 2.22
N LEU A 95 -2.77 14.98 3.53
CA LEU A 95 -1.91 15.72 4.45
C LEU A 95 -0.44 15.46 4.17
N GLU A 96 -0.07 14.20 3.96
CA GLU A 96 1.30 13.83 3.59
C GLU A 96 1.67 14.40 2.22
N PHE A 97 0.77 14.27 1.23
CA PHE A 97 0.98 14.82 -0.11
C PHE A 97 1.23 16.33 -0.13
N LEU A 98 0.60 17.07 0.79
CA LEU A 98 0.73 18.53 0.93
C LEU A 98 1.77 18.94 1.99
N ALA A 99 2.59 17.99 2.48
CA ALA A 99 3.62 18.21 3.50
C ALA A 99 3.09 18.95 4.74
N ARG A 100 1.97 18.49 5.29
CA ARG A 100 1.37 19.08 6.50
C ARG A 100 1.93 18.39 7.75
N GLY A 101 2.23 19.19 8.79
CA GLY A 101 2.77 18.68 10.06
C GLY A 101 1.85 17.73 10.82
N GLU A 102 0.54 17.76 10.52
CA GLU A 102 -0.45 16.82 11.03
C GLU A 102 -0.43 15.45 10.32
N GLY A 103 0.36 15.29 9.26
CA GLY A 103 0.46 14.06 8.49
C GLY A 103 1.02 12.91 9.34
N ILE A 104 0.29 11.81 9.42
CA ILE A 104 0.65 10.65 10.25
C ILE A 104 1.87 9.87 9.76
N SER A 105 2.24 10.01 8.48
CA SER A 105 3.32 9.23 7.88
C SER A 105 4.69 9.76 8.30
N SER A 106 5.00 11.01 7.96
CA SER A 106 6.32 11.60 8.27
C SER A 106 6.24 12.99 8.93
N GLY A 107 5.02 13.54 9.07
CA GLY A 107 4.81 14.94 9.43
C GLY A 107 5.35 15.91 8.36
N GLY A 108 5.32 15.51 7.08
CA GLY A 108 5.80 16.31 5.95
C GLY A 108 7.32 16.33 5.75
N ARG A 109 8.05 15.37 6.34
CA ARG A 109 9.51 15.23 6.19
C ARG A 109 9.89 14.40 4.96
N ASN A 110 9.06 13.44 4.59
CA ASN A 110 9.25 12.63 3.39
C ASN A 110 8.65 13.32 2.16
N MET A 111 9.15 12.91 1.00
CA MET A 111 8.50 13.21 -0.27
C MET A 111 7.11 12.55 -0.30
N PRO A 112 6.11 13.14 -1.00
CA PRO A 112 4.81 12.51 -1.18
C PRO A 112 4.90 11.05 -1.65
N CYS A 113 3.88 10.26 -1.32
CA CYS A 113 3.76 8.82 -1.64
C CYS A 113 4.73 7.89 -0.88
N HIS A 114 5.37 8.35 0.20
CA HIS A 114 6.05 7.47 1.17
C HIS A 114 5.16 7.26 2.40
N PHE A 115 4.28 6.26 2.31
CA PHE A 115 3.35 5.92 3.38
C PHE A 115 4.09 5.39 4.61
N SER A 116 3.52 5.65 5.78
CA SER A 116 4.00 5.14 7.07
C SER A 116 2.85 5.22 8.08
N ASP A 117 2.69 4.20 8.90
CA ASP A 117 1.81 4.25 10.06
C ASP A 117 2.18 3.11 11.02
N PRO A 118 2.81 3.41 12.17
CA PRO A 118 3.20 2.37 13.12
C PRO A 118 2.01 1.66 13.76
N LYS A 119 0.84 2.30 13.88
CA LYS A 119 -0.35 1.67 14.45
C LYS A 119 -0.94 0.63 13.49
N LEU A 120 -0.84 0.90 12.20
CA LEU A 120 -1.31 0.00 11.15
C LEU A 120 -0.22 -0.98 10.66
N ARG A 121 0.99 -0.90 11.24
CA ARG A 121 2.19 -1.64 10.81
C ARG A 121 2.55 -1.42 9.34
N ILE A 122 2.32 -0.20 8.85
CA ILE A 122 2.82 0.26 7.55
C ILE A 122 4.24 0.76 7.75
N VAL A 123 5.21 0.04 7.18
CA VAL A 123 6.63 0.38 7.24
C VAL A 123 6.89 1.65 6.44
N SER A 124 7.71 2.55 6.99
CA SER A 124 8.01 3.84 6.37
C SER A 124 8.68 3.66 5.01
N GLY A 125 8.10 4.29 3.98
CA GLY A 125 8.59 4.25 2.61
C GLY A 125 9.90 5.02 2.40
N SER A 126 10.66 4.59 1.39
CA SER A 126 11.87 5.24 0.88
C SER A 126 11.80 5.34 -0.64
N ALA A 127 12.49 6.35 -1.21
CA ALA A 127 12.60 6.52 -2.65
C ALA A 127 13.57 5.51 -3.29
N VAL A 128 14.36 4.80 -2.48
CA VAL A 128 15.32 3.81 -2.96
C VAL A 128 14.57 2.55 -3.36
N VAL A 129 14.62 2.22 -4.65
CA VAL A 129 13.88 1.10 -5.24
C VAL A 129 14.44 -0.25 -4.77
N GLY A 130 13.58 -1.12 -4.24
CA GLY A 130 13.86 -2.54 -3.98
C GLY A 130 14.20 -2.85 -2.53
N THR A 131 14.77 -1.90 -1.78
CA THR A 131 15.26 -2.10 -0.41
C THR A 131 14.17 -2.59 0.55
N GLN A 132 12.91 -2.22 0.28
CA GLN A 132 11.78 -2.57 1.11
C GLN A 132 11.46 -4.08 1.09
N ILE A 133 11.93 -4.81 0.07
CA ILE A 133 11.79 -6.28 -0.01
C ILE A 133 12.47 -6.93 1.20
N LEU A 134 13.71 -6.53 1.49
CA LEU A 134 14.47 -7.04 2.63
C LEU A 134 13.83 -6.68 3.98
N HIS A 135 13.19 -5.52 4.08
CA HIS A 135 12.44 -5.17 5.29
C HIS A 135 11.29 -6.14 5.54
N ALA A 136 10.54 -6.52 4.49
CA ALA A 136 9.44 -7.48 4.61
C ALA A 136 9.93 -8.89 4.98
N VAL A 137 11.06 -9.33 4.40
CA VAL A 137 11.70 -10.60 4.78
C VAL A 137 12.13 -10.56 6.24
N GLY A 138 12.72 -9.44 6.69
CA GLY A 138 13.14 -9.25 8.07
C GLY A 138 11.97 -9.29 9.06
N THR A 139 10.86 -8.62 8.77
CA THR A 139 9.66 -8.64 9.62
C THR A 139 9.03 -10.03 9.66
N ALA A 140 8.94 -10.72 8.51
CA ALA A 140 8.42 -12.09 8.45
C ALA A 140 9.31 -13.06 9.25
N PHE A 141 10.63 -12.94 9.11
CA PHE A 141 11.59 -13.77 9.84
C PHE A 141 11.50 -13.53 11.35
N ALA A 142 11.36 -12.27 11.78
CA ALA A 142 11.13 -11.93 13.18
C ALA A 142 9.83 -12.55 13.72
N GLY A 143 8.74 -12.50 12.94
CA GLY A 143 7.47 -13.16 13.27
C GLY A 143 7.64 -14.67 13.47
N LYS A 144 8.35 -15.33 12.54
CA LYS A 144 8.68 -16.77 12.62
C LYS A 144 9.48 -17.12 13.87
N LEU A 145 10.55 -16.37 14.17
CA LEU A 145 11.39 -16.61 15.35
C LEU A 145 10.62 -16.45 16.67
N ARG A 146 9.59 -15.60 16.68
CA ARG A 146 8.75 -15.32 17.85
C ARG A 146 7.50 -16.21 17.93
N GLY A 147 7.25 -17.06 16.93
CA GLY A 147 6.05 -17.89 16.86
C GLY A 147 4.76 -17.07 16.76
N LEU A 148 4.79 -15.93 16.06
CA LEU A 148 3.62 -15.06 15.88
C LEU A 148 2.82 -15.49 14.65
N ASP A 149 1.49 -15.42 14.75
CA ASP A 149 0.56 -15.60 13.64
C ASP A 149 0.34 -14.27 12.90
N GLU A 150 1.38 -13.82 12.19
CA GLU A 150 1.39 -12.60 11.39
C GLU A 150 2.09 -12.84 10.07
N VAL A 151 1.70 -12.10 9.03
CA VAL A 151 2.38 -12.11 7.73
C VAL A 151 3.05 -10.77 7.45
N SER A 152 3.98 -10.76 6.50
CA SER A 152 4.52 -9.53 5.92
C SER A 152 4.26 -9.54 4.43
N MET A 153 3.68 -8.44 3.92
CA MET A 153 3.42 -8.28 2.49
C MET A 153 4.16 -7.06 1.95
N VAL A 154 4.80 -7.25 0.81
CA VAL A 154 5.55 -6.20 0.10
C VAL A 154 5.05 -6.07 -1.32
N TRP A 155 4.97 -4.83 -1.78
CA TRP A 155 4.67 -4.49 -3.16
C TRP A 155 5.87 -3.79 -3.78
N PHE A 156 6.14 -4.10 -5.04
CA PHE A 156 7.20 -3.48 -5.81
C PHE A 156 6.89 -3.57 -7.31
N GLY A 157 7.45 -2.65 -8.09
CA GLY A 157 7.33 -2.67 -9.54
C GLY A 157 8.25 -3.70 -10.19
N ASP A 158 7.93 -4.07 -11.43
CA ASP A 158 8.74 -4.95 -12.27
C ASP A 158 10.21 -4.49 -12.35
N GLY A 159 10.48 -3.19 -12.47
CA GLY A 159 11.84 -2.65 -12.49
C GLY A 159 12.63 -2.90 -11.19
N ALA A 160 11.97 -3.15 -10.07
CA ALA A 160 12.63 -3.51 -8.82
C ALA A 160 13.16 -4.96 -8.82
N THR A 161 12.65 -5.83 -9.70
CA THR A 161 13.15 -7.22 -9.84
C THR A 161 14.61 -7.28 -10.29
N SER A 162 15.10 -6.21 -10.92
CA SER A 162 16.50 -6.08 -11.35
C SER A 162 17.43 -5.51 -10.26
N LYS A 163 16.95 -5.34 -9.01
CA LYS A 163 17.75 -4.87 -7.88
C LYS A 163 18.31 -6.04 -7.10
N GLY A 164 19.52 -5.87 -6.55
CA GLY A 164 20.15 -6.88 -5.69
C GLY A 164 19.26 -7.23 -4.49
N ASP A 165 18.57 -6.24 -3.92
CA ASP A 165 17.62 -6.45 -2.82
C ASP A 165 16.47 -7.41 -3.17
N CYS A 166 16.08 -7.51 -4.46
CA CYS A 166 15.10 -8.49 -4.90
C CYS A 166 15.70 -9.89 -5.06
N HIS A 167 16.99 -10.00 -5.34
CA HIS A 167 17.68 -11.29 -5.41
C HIS A 167 17.92 -11.87 -4.01
N GLU A 168 18.26 -11.02 -3.05
CA GLU A 168 18.55 -11.40 -1.67
C GLU A 168 17.30 -11.65 -0.82
N GLY A 169 16.14 -11.13 -1.23
CA GLY A 169 14.87 -11.26 -0.51
C GLY A 169 14.16 -12.58 -0.80
#